data_AF-A0A1W6JZ14-F1
#
_entry.id   AF-A0A1W6JZ14-F1
#
_cell.length_a   1.000
_cell.length_b   1.000
_cell.length_c   1.000
_cell.angle_alpha   90.00
_cell.angle_beta   90.00
_cell.angle_gamma   90.00
#
_symmetry.space_group_name_H-M   'P 1'
#
loop_
_entity.id
_entity.type
_entity.pdbx_description
1 polymer ?
#
loop_
_entity_poly.entity_id
_entity_poly.type
_entity_poly.pdbx_seq_one_letter_code
_entity_poly.pdbx_strand_id
1 'polypeptide(L)'
;MLNWKPIGKDWGKCEECWLNYQKGIQHVNSLHCYKLGIPIKNLKISLEEFLNLDIIKNVAGKYGIFSFPLSLLSYGVIIFYFDSEKEMLDFVRKIEQYVKVNPEMKEKKFYDIFVNVNWINGMNWRRGCPEYDKKFGDWRKWKKDVESV
;
A
#
# COMPACT_ATOMS: atom_id res chain seq x y z
N MET A 1 -17.23 -8.56 0.99
CA MET A 1 -15.90 -9.21 0.99
C MET A 1 -15.04 -8.45 -0.01
N LEU A 2 -13.83 -8.04 0.37
CA LEU A 2 -12.94 -7.29 -0.53
C LEU A 2 -12.32 -8.27 -1.52
N ASN A 3 -12.71 -8.17 -2.80
CA ASN A 3 -12.11 -8.98 -3.86
C ASN A 3 -10.82 -8.30 -4.33
N TRP A 4 -9.70 -8.77 -3.78
CA TRP A 4 -8.38 -8.35 -4.21
C TRP A 4 -8.02 -9.01 -5.54
N LYS A 5 -7.61 -8.21 -6.51
CA LYS A 5 -7.13 -8.67 -7.82
C LYS A 5 -5.63 -8.37 -7.93
N PRO A 6 -4.79 -9.37 -8.24
CA PRO A 6 -3.35 -9.17 -8.36
C PRO A 6 -3.01 -8.28 -9.57
N ILE A 7 -1.88 -7.58 -9.49
CA ILE A 7 -1.30 -6.77 -10.57
C ILE A 7 0.19 -7.08 -10.65
N GLY A 8 0.70 -7.22 -11.87
CA GLY A 8 2.12 -7.37 -12.14
C GLY A 8 2.68 -8.67 -11.57
N LYS A 9 3.85 -8.57 -10.92
CA LYS A 9 4.59 -9.73 -10.40
C LYS A 9 4.01 -10.21 -9.07
N ASP A 10 4.22 -11.47 -8.75
CA ASP A 10 3.91 -11.97 -7.42
C ASP A 10 4.87 -11.38 -6.38
N TRP A 11 4.36 -11.11 -5.18
CA TRP A 11 5.15 -10.59 -4.06
C TRP A 11 5.81 -11.69 -3.24
N GLY A 12 5.17 -12.86 -3.10
CA GLY A 12 5.74 -14.05 -2.44
C GLY A 12 6.05 -13.96 -0.93
N LYS A 13 6.11 -12.78 -0.29
CA LYS A 13 6.56 -12.64 1.12
C LYS A 13 5.43 -12.56 2.17
N CYS A 14 4.17 -12.46 1.72
CA CYS A 14 3.04 -12.19 2.62
C CYS A 14 2.70 -13.35 3.57
N GLU A 15 2.81 -14.59 3.09
CA GLU A 15 2.42 -15.78 3.85
C GLU A 15 3.30 -15.99 5.08
N GLU A 16 4.62 -15.99 4.89
CA GLU A 16 5.59 -16.11 5.97
C GLU A 16 5.44 -15.00 7.01
N CYS A 17 5.24 -13.75 6.55
CA CYS A 17 4.94 -12.64 7.44
C CYS A 17 3.69 -12.92 8.28
N TRP A 18 2.63 -13.41 7.65
CA TRP A 18 1.37 -13.68 8.35
C TRP A 18 1.51 -14.79 9.40
N LEU A 19 2.20 -15.88 9.07
CA LEU A 19 2.47 -16.99 10.01
C LEU A 19 3.27 -16.52 11.23
N ASN A 20 4.28 -15.68 11.04
CA ASN A 20 5.04 -15.07 12.14
C ASN A 20 4.17 -14.12 12.98
N TYR A 21 3.37 -13.28 12.34
CA TYR A 21 2.45 -12.38 13.03
C TYR A 21 1.48 -13.14 13.94
N GLN A 22 0.94 -14.28 13.49
CA GLN A 22 0.05 -15.10 14.31
C GLN A 22 0.74 -15.59 15.58
N LYS A 23 2.05 -15.87 15.53
CA LYS A 23 2.89 -16.23 16.67
C LYS A 23 3.35 -15.04 17.54
N GLY A 24 2.94 -13.82 17.19
CA GLY A 24 3.38 -12.60 17.89
C GLY A 24 4.80 -12.16 17.54
N ILE A 25 5.36 -12.67 16.45
CA ILE A 25 6.71 -12.34 15.98
C ILE A 25 6.60 -11.33 14.83
N GLN A 26 7.37 -10.25 14.91
CA GLN A 26 7.47 -9.28 13.82
C GLN A 26 8.55 -9.75 12.85
N HIS A 27 8.15 -10.29 11.70
CA HIS A 27 9.09 -10.83 10.71
C HIS A 27 9.89 -9.71 10.02
N VAL A 28 11.17 -9.95 9.71
CA VAL A 28 12.06 -8.98 9.05
C VAL A 28 11.48 -8.46 7.73
N ASN A 29 10.85 -9.33 6.93
CA ASN A 29 10.19 -8.90 5.68
C ASN A 29 9.12 -7.82 5.93
N SER A 30 8.43 -7.83 7.07
CA SER A 30 7.45 -6.79 7.40
C SER A 30 8.09 -5.43 7.74
N LEU A 31 9.35 -5.44 8.19
CA LEU A 31 10.16 -4.26 8.52
C LEU A 31 10.84 -3.62 7.30
N HIS A 32 10.85 -4.33 6.18
CA HIS A 32 11.36 -3.84 4.89
C HIS A 32 10.29 -3.77 3.80
N CYS A 33 9.08 -4.29 4.03
CA CYS A 33 7.98 -4.16 3.09
C CYS A 33 7.34 -2.77 3.14
N TYR A 34 7.58 -1.97 2.12
CA TYR A 34 6.92 -0.69 1.90
C TYR A 34 5.71 -0.89 0.99
N LYS A 35 4.61 -0.23 1.33
CA LYS A 35 3.35 -0.29 0.59
C LYS A 35 2.95 1.10 0.15
N LEU A 36 2.71 1.26 -1.15
CA LEU A 36 2.15 2.47 -1.74
C LEU A 36 0.69 2.21 -2.10
N GLY A 37 -0.22 2.95 -1.49
CA GLY A 37 -1.64 2.95 -1.79
C GLY A 37 -2.03 4.13 -2.69
N ILE A 38 -2.74 3.86 -3.77
CA ILE A 38 -3.37 4.86 -4.63
C ILE A 38 -4.87 4.67 -4.53
N PRO A 39 -5.60 5.61 -3.90
CA PRO A 39 -7.05 5.57 -3.96
C PRO A 39 -7.51 5.69 -5.41
N ILE A 40 -8.41 4.81 -5.86
CA ILE A 40 -8.76 4.72 -7.29
C ILE A 40 -9.41 6.02 -7.81
N LYS A 41 -10.16 6.73 -6.96
CA LYS A 41 -10.75 8.05 -7.29
C LYS A 41 -9.71 9.15 -7.54
N ASN A 42 -8.49 8.95 -7.02
CA ASN A 42 -7.38 9.89 -7.21
C ASN A 42 -6.65 9.71 -8.53
N LEU A 43 -6.96 8.69 -9.33
CA LEU A 43 -6.42 8.60 -10.68
C LEU A 43 -6.95 9.74 -11.56
N LYS A 44 -6.07 10.25 -12.42
CA LYS A 44 -6.43 11.21 -13.50
C LYS A 44 -6.94 10.50 -14.75
N ILE A 45 -6.59 9.23 -14.90
CA ILE A 45 -7.00 8.33 -15.99
C ILE A 45 -7.86 7.19 -15.44
N SER A 46 -8.45 6.38 -16.33
CA SER A 46 -9.24 5.23 -15.89
C SER A 46 -8.38 4.18 -15.19
N LEU A 47 -8.98 3.36 -14.32
CA LEU A 47 -8.27 2.26 -13.66
C LEU A 47 -7.66 1.30 -14.69
N GLU A 48 -8.42 0.94 -15.73
CA GLU A 48 -7.96 0.03 -16.78
C GLU A 48 -6.76 0.59 -17.53
N GLU A 49 -6.82 1.85 -17.95
CA GLU A 49 -5.71 2.54 -18.61
C GLU A 49 -4.48 2.60 -17.71
N PHE A 50 -4.65 2.92 -16.42
CA PHE A 50 -3.55 2.94 -15.45
C PHE A 50 -2.91 1.55 -15.29
N LEU A 51 -3.71 0.49 -15.15
CA LEU A 51 -3.21 -0.88 -15.00
C LEU A 51 -2.49 -1.40 -16.25
N ASN A 52 -2.81 -0.85 -17.43
CA ASN A 52 -2.20 -1.22 -18.70
C ASN A 52 -0.85 -0.52 -18.98
N LEU A 53 -0.44 0.46 -18.17
CA LEU A 53 0.87 1.09 -18.27
C LEU A 53 1.98 0.06 -18.01
N ASP A 54 3.03 0.07 -18.84
CA ASP A 54 4.12 -0.91 -18.74
C ASP A 54 4.90 -0.84 -17.42
N ILE A 55 4.96 0.35 -16.82
CA ILE A 55 5.54 0.53 -15.49
C ILE A 55 4.77 -0.22 -14.40
N ILE A 56 3.44 -0.37 -14.55
CA ILE A 56 2.58 -1.01 -13.58
C ILE A 56 2.67 -2.54 -13.68
N LYS A 57 2.78 -3.08 -14.89
CA LYS A 57 2.92 -4.53 -15.14
C LYS A 57 4.18 -5.14 -14.52
N ASN A 58 5.21 -4.33 -14.27
CA ASN A 58 6.49 -4.79 -13.76
C ASN A 58 6.64 -4.71 -12.23
N VAL A 59 5.62 -4.20 -11.53
CA VAL A 59 5.64 -3.99 -10.08
C VAL A 59 4.63 -4.91 -9.41
N ALA A 60 5.04 -5.52 -8.30
CA ALA A 60 4.16 -6.38 -7.53
C ALA A 60 3.07 -5.54 -6.85
N GLY A 61 1.82 -5.93 -7.04
CA GLY A 61 0.70 -5.18 -6.48
C GLY A 61 -0.61 -5.92 -6.50
N LYS A 62 -1.63 -5.23 -6.02
CA LYS A 62 -3.02 -5.67 -6.11
C LYS A 62 -3.94 -4.47 -6.04
N TYR A 63 -5.17 -4.61 -6.50
CA TYR A 63 -6.21 -3.61 -6.27
C TYR A 63 -7.48 -4.25 -5.72
N GLY A 64 -8.30 -3.43 -5.08
CA GLY A 64 -9.61 -3.83 -4.59
C GLY A 64 -10.60 -2.70 -4.81
N ILE A 65 -11.76 -3.03 -5.36
CA ILE A 65 -12.92 -2.13 -5.43
C ILE A 65 -13.79 -2.46 -4.23
N PHE A 66 -14.17 -1.44 -3.48
CA PHE A 66 -14.91 -1.62 -2.24
C PHE A 66 -16.39 -1.73 -2.56
N SER A 67 -17.06 -2.71 -1.96
CA SER A 67 -18.52 -2.84 -2.03
C SER A 67 -19.19 -1.89 -1.05
N PHE A 68 -20.48 -1.65 -1.22
CA PHE A 68 -21.29 -0.96 -0.22
C PHE A 68 -21.20 -1.70 1.14
N PRO A 69 -21.14 -0.99 2.29
CA PRO A 69 -21.18 0.47 2.45
C PRO A 69 -19.80 1.16 2.38
N LEU A 70 -18.69 0.41 2.34
CA LEU A 70 -17.33 0.96 2.33
C LEU A 70 -17.07 1.88 1.12
N SER A 71 -17.68 1.58 -0.02
CA SER A 71 -17.63 2.39 -1.25
C SER A 71 -18.03 3.86 -1.05
N LEU A 72 -18.86 4.14 -0.04
CA LEU A 72 -19.27 5.51 0.31
C LEU A 72 -18.09 6.33 0.85
N LEU A 73 -17.13 5.69 1.51
CA LEU A 73 -15.97 6.33 2.13
C LEU A 73 -14.78 6.37 1.17
N SER A 74 -14.52 5.27 0.49
CA SER A 74 -13.53 5.19 -0.58
C SER A 74 -13.98 4.17 -1.62
N TYR A 75 -13.82 4.49 -2.90
CA TYR A 75 -14.24 3.59 -3.99
C TYR A 75 -13.40 2.30 -4.03
N GLY A 76 -12.14 2.40 -3.63
CA GLY A 76 -11.18 1.32 -3.70
C GLY A 76 -9.75 1.85 -3.75
N VAL A 77 -8.81 0.91 -3.77
CA VAL A 77 -7.38 1.22 -3.68
C VAL A 77 -6.57 0.29 -4.56
N ILE A 78 -5.49 0.83 -5.12
CA ILE A 78 -4.38 0.08 -5.73
C ILE A 78 -3.24 0.07 -4.71
N ILE A 79 -2.64 -1.08 -4.44
CA ILE A 79 -1.53 -1.24 -3.49
C ILE A 79 -0.36 -1.86 -4.24
N PHE A 80 0.79 -1.19 -4.19
CA PHE A 80 2.07 -1.70 -4.68
C PHE A 80 3.00 -2.06 -3.53
N TYR A 81 3.87 -3.04 -3.76
CA TYR A 81 4.81 -3.57 -2.79
C TYR A 81 6.25 -3.29 -3.21
N PHE A 82 7.08 -2.86 -2.26
CA PHE A 82 8.48 -2.54 -2.47
C PHE A 82 9.33 -3.06 -1.31
N ASP A 83 10.60 -3.36 -1.59
CA ASP A 83 11.56 -3.84 -0.60
C ASP A 83 12.31 -2.70 0.09
N SER A 84 12.20 -1.49 -0.44
CA SER A 84 12.77 -0.30 0.19
C SER A 84 11.93 0.95 -0.02
N GLU A 85 12.12 1.91 0.88
CA GLU A 85 11.56 3.26 0.76
C GLU A 85 12.03 3.94 -0.53
N LYS A 86 13.29 3.73 -0.91
CA LYS A 86 13.89 4.31 -2.10
C LYS A 86 13.19 3.84 -3.37
N GLU A 87 13.00 2.52 -3.51
CA GLU A 87 12.27 1.95 -4.65
C GLU A 87 10.84 2.50 -4.75
N MET A 88 10.15 2.59 -3.62
CA MET A 88 8.81 3.16 -3.56
C MET A 88 8.79 4.63 -4.01
N LEU A 89 9.72 5.46 -3.51
CA LEU A 89 9.83 6.88 -3.87
C LEU A 89 10.21 7.08 -5.35
N ASP A 90 11.11 6.25 -5.88
CA ASP A 90 11.47 6.29 -7.30
C ASP A 90 10.29 5.87 -8.18
N PHE A 91 9.45 4.93 -7.73
CA PHE A 91 8.21 4.59 -8.40
C PHE A 91 7.19 5.73 -8.35
N VAL A 92 6.99 6.37 -7.19
CA VAL A 92 6.11 7.54 -7.00
C VAL A 92 6.40 8.62 -8.05
N ARG A 93 7.67 8.98 -8.23
CA ARG A 93 8.10 9.99 -9.22
C ARG A 93 7.70 9.64 -10.65
N LYS A 94 7.70 8.35 -11.00
CA LYS A 94 7.36 7.91 -12.36
C LYS A 94 5.85 7.93 -12.63
N ILE A 95 5.03 7.81 -11.58
CA ILE A 95 3.57 7.69 -11.73
C ILE A 95 2.79 8.94 -11.29
N GLU A 96 3.42 9.91 -10.63
CA GLU A 96 2.74 11.08 -10.06
C GLU A 96 1.94 11.90 -11.09
N GLN A 97 2.38 11.90 -12.36
CA GLN A 97 1.67 12.56 -13.45
C GLN A 97 0.25 12.00 -13.66
N TYR A 98 0.00 10.73 -13.31
CA TYR A 98 -1.28 10.04 -13.45
C TYR A 98 -2.16 10.13 -12.19
N VAL A 99 -1.66 10.73 -11.10
CA VAL A 99 -2.37 10.83 -9.82
C VAL A 99 -2.67 12.29 -9.49
N LYS A 100 -3.86 12.57 -8.96
CA LYS A 100 -4.25 13.88 -8.42
C LYS A 100 -3.49 14.14 -7.12
N VAL A 101 -2.86 15.30 -7.00
CA VAL A 101 -2.01 15.66 -5.85
C VAL A 101 -2.80 15.71 -4.54
N ASN A 102 -4.08 16.12 -4.60
CA ASN A 102 -4.92 16.32 -3.42
C ASN A 102 -6.07 15.32 -3.40
N PRO A 103 -6.03 14.31 -2.52
CA PRO A 103 -7.18 13.44 -2.24
C PRO A 103 -8.33 14.25 -1.64
N GLU A 104 -9.55 13.79 -1.85
CA GLU A 104 -10.69 14.29 -1.08
C GLU A 104 -10.47 14.07 0.41
N MET A 105 -10.86 15.04 1.24
CA MET A 105 -10.68 15.00 2.70
C MET A 105 -11.26 13.73 3.34
N LYS A 106 -12.41 13.26 2.83
CA LYS A 106 -13.08 12.05 3.30
C LYS A 106 -12.24 10.80 3.05
N GLU A 107 -11.69 10.70 1.84
CA GLU A 107 -10.83 9.60 1.44
C GLU A 107 -9.53 9.62 2.24
N LYS A 108 -8.96 10.81 2.44
CA LYS A 108 -7.77 11.00 3.28
C LYS A 108 -7.98 10.46 4.70
N LYS A 109 -9.06 10.91 5.36
CA LYS A 109 -9.43 10.47 6.71
C LYS A 109 -9.67 8.97 6.81
N PHE A 110 -10.28 8.35 5.79
CA PHE A 110 -10.50 6.91 5.77
C PHE A 110 -9.18 6.14 5.91
N TYR A 111 -8.18 6.44 5.07
CA TYR A 111 -6.90 5.74 5.16
C TYR A 111 -6.11 6.12 6.42
N ASP A 112 -6.16 7.38 6.86
CA ASP A 112 -5.48 7.80 8.09
C ASP A 112 -5.99 7.02 9.31
N ILE A 113 -7.31 6.84 9.44
CA ILE A 113 -7.94 6.17 10.59
C ILE A 113 -7.82 4.65 10.50
N PHE A 114 -8.15 4.06 9.35
CA PHE A 114 -8.29 2.60 9.24
C PHE A 114 -7.01 1.90 8.81
N VAL A 115 -6.07 2.63 8.20
CA VAL A 115 -4.85 2.07 7.62
C VAL A 115 -3.60 2.68 8.24
N ASN A 116 -3.69 3.83 8.93
CA ASN A 116 -2.55 4.51 9.57
C ASN A 116 -1.37 4.74 8.61
N VAL A 117 -1.50 5.75 7.74
CA VAL A 117 -0.62 5.99 6.60
C VAL A 117 0.06 7.37 6.66
N ASN A 118 1.11 7.54 5.88
CA ASN A 118 1.63 8.84 5.46
C ASN A 118 1.16 9.15 4.03
N TRP A 119 1.23 10.42 3.62
CA TRP A 119 0.82 10.85 2.27
C TRP A 119 1.98 11.48 1.50
N ILE A 120 1.99 11.25 0.19
CA ILE A 120 2.91 11.85 -0.78
C ILE A 120 2.20 12.00 -2.12
N ASN A 121 2.10 13.23 -2.65
CA ASN A 121 1.53 13.55 -3.97
C ASN A 121 0.19 12.84 -4.27
N GLY A 122 -0.72 12.79 -3.29
CA GLY A 122 -2.05 12.18 -3.43
C GLY A 122 -2.10 10.65 -3.33
N MET A 123 -0.96 10.03 -3.06
CA MET A 123 -0.81 8.62 -2.73
C MET A 123 -0.56 8.49 -1.23
N ASN A 124 -0.97 7.37 -0.65
CA ASN A 124 -0.65 7.03 0.72
C ASN A 124 0.42 5.95 0.76
N TRP A 125 1.17 5.88 1.86
CA TRP A 125 2.15 4.83 2.04
C TRP A 125 2.34 4.49 3.51
N ARG A 126 2.84 3.27 3.74
CA ARG A 126 3.25 2.78 5.05
C ARG A 126 4.17 1.59 4.93
N ARG A 127 4.72 1.17 6.06
CA ARG A 127 5.45 -0.09 6.19
C ARG A 127 4.56 -1.21 6.75
N GLY A 128 4.80 -2.42 6.28
CA GLY A 128 4.15 -3.64 6.76
C GLY A 128 2.63 -3.67 6.55
N CYS A 129 1.97 -4.67 7.11
CA CYS A 129 0.51 -4.81 7.08
C CYS A 129 -0.15 -3.95 8.18
N PRO A 130 -1.29 -3.29 7.92
CA PRO A 130 -1.96 -2.47 8.94
C PRO A 130 -2.39 -3.24 10.19
N GLU A 131 -2.63 -4.54 10.07
CA GLU A 131 -2.95 -5.44 11.17
C GLU A 131 -1.82 -5.54 12.20
N TYR A 132 -0.59 -5.24 11.81
CA TYR A 132 0.58 -5.30 12.68
C TYR A 132 0.57 -4.20 13.72
N ASP A 133 -0.06 -3.05 13.44
CA ASP A 133 -0.14 -1.93 14.36
C ASP A 133 -0.81 -2.32 15.68
N LYS A 134 -1.74 -3.30 15.64
CA LYS A 134 -2.42 -3.83 16.82
C LYS A 134 -1.51 -4.58 17.79
N LYS A 135 -0.44 -5.21 17.29
CA LYS A 135 0.49 -6.02 18.11
C LYS A 135 1.80 -5.30 18.39
N PHE A 136 2.30 -4.53 17.43
CA PHE A 136 3.64 -3.94 17.47
C PHE A 136 3.63 -2.41 17.55
N GLY A 137 2.45 -1.78 17.62
CA GLY A 137 2.29 -0.33 17.68
C GLY A 137 2.54 0.36 16.33
N ASP A 138 2.66 1.69 16.33
CA ASP A 138 2.82 2.50 15.11
C ASP A 138 4.06 2.07 14.29
N TRP A 139 3.85 1.77 13.01
CA TRP A 139 4.89 1.35 12.08
C TRP A 139 6.04 2.32 11.91
N ARG A 140 5.81 3.61 12.19
CA ARG A 140 6.86 4.65 12.17
C ARG A 140 7.88 4.47 13.29
N LYS A 141 7.52 3.73 14.35
CA LYS A 141 8.35 3.47 15.53
C LYS A 141 8.99 2.09 15.53
N TRP A 142 8.61 1.20 14.61
CA TRP A 142 9.26 -0.12 14.54
C TRP A 142 10.74 0.06 14.22
N LYS A 143 11.58 -0.66 14.95
CA LYS A 143 13.02 -0.68 14.68
C LYS A 143 13.22 -1.14 13.23
N LYS A 144 13.91 -0.32 12.44
CA LYS A 144 14.52 -0.81 11.19
C LYS A 144 15.60 -1.75 11.69
N ASP A 145 15.52 -3.04 11.40
CA ASP A 145 16.59 -3.96 11.78
C ASP A 145 17.89 -3.33 11.26
N VAL A 146 18.77 -2.99 12.20
CA VAL A 146 20.15 -2.66 11.88
C VAL A 146 20.66 -3.93 11.24
N GLU A 147 21.16 -3.82 10.01
CA GLU A 147 21.89 -4.91 9.35
C GLU A 147 22.70 -5.63 10.43
N SER A 148 22.37 -6.90 10.65
CA SER A 148 23.22 -7.78 11.44
C SER A 148 24.58 -7.80 10.74
N VAL A 149 25.50 -6.97 11.25
CA VAL A 149 26.93 -6.99 10.94
C VAL A 149 27.46 -8.37 11.27
#